data_AF-A0A536DHY6-F1
#
_entry.id   AF-A0A536DHY6-F1
#
_cell.length_a   1.000
_cell.length_b   1.000
_cell.length_c   1.000
_cell.angle_alpha   90.00
_cell.angle_beta   90.00
_cell.angle_gamma   90.00
#
_symmetry.space_group_name_H-M   'P 1'
#
loop_
_entity.id
_entity.type
_entity.pdbx_description
1 polymer ?
#
loop_
_entity_poly.entity_id
_entity_poly.type
_entity_poly.pdbx_seq_one_letter_code
_entity_poly.pdbx_strand_id
1 'polypeptide(L)'
;MQSPLGLMVGVLVGAYAVLVAALVGSFINLAADRVPRGESVVRPRSRCRSCGRVLNIVDLIPVAGYLIRRGRCATCGVQIGASSPLIEGLCALAMLMAISLLGLARGAAAGFGAVALIGAIWVGTSVARAPIRRGGSRLG
;
A
#
# COMPACT_ATOMS: atom_id res chain seq x y z
N MET A 1 7.98 30.06 21.05
CA MET A 1 6.99 29.13 21.67
C MET A 1 5.98 28.77 20.61
N GLN A 2 5.90 27.50 20.20
CA GLN A 2 4.80 27.06 19.33
C GLN A 2 3.52 27.14 20.15
N SER A 3 2.47 27.76 19.60
CA SER A 3 1.17 27.78 20.25
C SER A 3 0.65 26.34 20.39
N PRO A 4 -0.11 26.01 21.45
CA PRO A 4 -0.70 24.67 21.61
C PRO A 4 -1.55 24.28 20.39
N LEU A 5 -2.17 25.27 19.74
CA LEU A 5 -2.87 25.10 18.48
C LEU A 5 -1.95 24.67 17.33
N GLY A 6 -0.76 25.28 17.20
CA GLY A 6 0.21 24.93 16.17
C GLY A 6 0.75 23.51 16.31
N LEU A 7 1.00 23.07 17.55
CA LEU A 7 1.41 21.69 17.83
C LEU A 7 0.29 20.70 17.47
N MET A 8 -0.95 20.98 17.89
CA MET A 8 -2.10 20.14 17.58
C MET A 8 -2.33 20.00 16.07
N VAL A 9 -2.29 21.11 15.33
CA VAL A 9 -2.41 21.10 13.86
C VAL A 9 -1.28 20.29 13.22
N GLY A 10 -0.04 20.47 13.68
CA GLY A 10 1.11 19.72 13.15
C GLY A 10 0.96 18.20 13.33
N VAL A 11 0.49 17.76 14.49
CA VAL A 11 0.22 16.33 14.77
C VAL A 11 -0.88 15.79 13.89
N LEU A 12 -2.01 16.51 13.75
CA LEU A 12 -3.13 16.06 12.92
C LEU A 12 -2.75 15.94 11.43
N VAL A 13 -2.05 16.94 10.90
CA VAL A 13 -1.59 16.92 9.50
C VAL A 13 -0.55 15.82 9.29
N GLY A 14 0.39 15.64 10.24
CA GLY A 14 1.37 14.57 10.18
C GLY A 14 0.72 13.18 10.20
N ALA A 15 -0.23 12.94 11.10
CA ALA A 15 -0.97 11.70 11.18
C ALA A 15 -1.76 11.42 9.89
N TYR A 16 -2.41 12.44 9.33
CA TYR A 16 -3.10 12.33 8.05
C TYR A 16 -2.14 11.95 6.91
N ALA A 17 -0.97 12.60 6.82
CA ALA A 17 0.04 12.30 5.80
C ALA A 17 0.56 10.86 5.89
N VAL A 18 0.80 10.35 7.11
CA VAL A 18 1.21 8.95 7.34
C VAL A 18 0.12 7.97 6.90
N LEU A 19 -1.14 8.27 7.20
CA LEU A 19 -2.27 7.43 6.78
C LEU A 19 -2.44 7.42 5.26
N VAL A 20 -2.28 8.57 4.60
CA VAL A 20 -2.25 8.66 3.14
C VAL A 20 -1.09 7.84 2.56
N ALA A 21 0.10 7.91 3.12
CA ALA A 21 1.24 7.11 2.69
C ALA A 21 0.96 5.59 2.82
N ALA A 22 0.31 5.15 3.90
CA ALA A 22 -0.11 3.76 4.05
C ALA A 22 -1.10 3.32 2.96
N LEU A 23 -2.10 4.16 2.66
CA LEU A 23 -3.08 3.90 1.59
C LEU A 23 -2.42 3.82 0.21
N VAL A 24 -1.48 4.73 -0.08
CA VAL A 24 -0.69 4.71 -1.31
C VAL A 24 0.17 3.44 -1.37
N GLY A 25 0.78 3.02 -0.26
CA GLY A 25 1.50 1.75 -0.16
C GLY A 25 0.63 0.54 -0.49
N SER A 26 -0.62 0.52 -0.03
CA SER A 26 -1.59 -0.54 -0.36
C SER A 26 -1.88 -0.58 -1.87
N PHE A 27 -2.07 0.59 -2.48
CA PHE A 27 -2.26 0.71 -3.94
C PHE A 27 -1.01 0.28 -4.73
N ILE A 28 0.19 0.64 -4.25
CA ILE A 28 1.47 0.20 -4.86
C ILE A 28 1.56 -1.32 -4.85
N ASN A 29 1.24 -1.98 -3.74
CA ASN A 29 1.30 -3.44 -3.66
C ASN A 29 0.25 -4.08 -4.59
N LEU A 30 -0.94 -3.48 -4.73
CA LEU A 30 -1.94 -3.90 -5.71
C LEU A 30 -1.44 -3.77 -7.16
N ALA A 31 -0.81 -2.64 -7.49
CA ALA A 31 -0.25 -2.39 -8.82
C ALA A 31 0.88 -3.39 -9.13
N ALA A 32 1.76 -3.66 -8.16
CA ALA A 32 2.84 -4.63 -8.30
C ALA A 32 2.33 -6.06 -8.54
N ASP A 33 1.16 -6.43 -7.99
CA ASP A 33 0.54 -7.73 -8.27
C ASP A 33 -0.14 -7.80 -9.65
N ARG A 34 -0.80 -6.72 -10.08
CA ARG A 34 -1.67 -6.71 -11.28
C ARG A 34 -0.98 -6.30 -12.57
N VAL A 35 -0.08 -5.31 -12.54
CA VAL A 35 0.61 -4.79 -13.73
C VAL A 35 1.40 -5.89 -14.45
N PRO A 36 2.20 -6.74 -13.77
CA PRO A 36 2.86 -7.88 -14.40
C PRO A 36 1.94 -8.88 -15.11
N ARG A 37 0.67 -8.94 -14.69
CA ARG A 37 -0.33 -9.88 -15.20
C ARG A 37 -1.20 -9.28 -16.32
N GLY A 38 -1.02 -8.00 -16.64
CA GLY A 38 -1.91 -7.28 -17.56
C GLY A 38 -3.34 -7.09 -17.01
N GLU A 39 -3.53 -7.24 -15.69
CA GLU A 39 -4.83 -7.05 -15.04
C GLU A 39 -5.10 -5.56 -14.80
N SER A 40 -6.37 -5.15 -14.85
CA SER A 40 -6.73 -3.76 -14.52
C SER A 40 -6.55 -3.48 -13.02
N VAL A 41 -5.87 -2.37 -12.71
CA VAL A 41 -5.65 -1.92 -11.32
C VAL A 41 -6.94 -1.42 -10.65
N VAL A 42 -7.94 -1.00 -11.44
CA VAL A 42 -9.20 -0.41 -10.94
C VAL A 42 -10.30 -1.46 -10.81
N ARG A 43 -10.39 -2.44 -11.72
CA ARG A 43 -11.43 -3.47 -11.73
C ARG A 43 -10.83 -4.85 -11.95
N PRO A 44 -11.36 -5.92 -11.30
CA PRO A 44 -12.45 -5.94 -10.33
C PRO A 44 -12.00 -5.66 -8.87
N ARG A 45 -12.97 -5.57 -7.94
CA ARG A 45 -12.71 -5.48 -6.49
C ARG A 45 -11.79 -6.60 -6.02
N SER A 46 -10.99 -6.31 -4.98
CA SER A 46 -10.13 -7.29 -4.31
C SER A 46 -10.92 -8.50 -3.84
N ARG A 47 -10.49 -9.69 -4.24
CA ARG A 47 -11.12 -10.96 -3.93
C ARG A 47 -10.09 -11.96 -3.43
N CYS A 48 -10.50 -12.83 -2.53
CA CYS A 48 -9.69 -13.99 -2.14
C CYS A 48 -9.49 -14.90 -3.36
N ARG A 49 -8.24 -15.23 -3.69
CA ARG A 49 -7.91 -16.11 -4.83
C ARG A 49 -8.32 -17.58 -4.61
N SER A 50 -8.56 -17.98 -3.37
CA SER A 50 -8.96 -19.36 -3.02
C SER A 50 -10.49 -19.54 -3.02
N CYS A 51 -11.24 -18.63 -2.38
CA CYS A 51 -12.69 -18.81 -2.21
C CYS A 51 -13.55 -17.77 -2.95
N GLY A 52 -12.95 -16.82 -3.67
CA GLY A 52 -13.68 -15.82 -4.45
C GLY A 52 -14.39 -14.73 -3.64
N ARG A 53 -14.41 -14.82 -2.29
CA ARG A 53 -15.01 -13.79 -1.42
C ARG A 53 -14.43 -12.41 -1.74
N VAL A 54 -15.32 -11.43 -1.92
CA VAL A 54 -14.97 -10.01 -2.01
C VAL A 54 -14.51 -9.52 -0.64
N LEU A 55 -13.33 -8.90 -0.58
CA LEU A 55 -12.81 -8.31 0.65
C LEU A 55 -13.64 -7.07 1.01
N ASN A 56 -14.01 -6.97 2.28
CA ASN A 56 -14.73 -5.80 2.79
C ASN A 56 -13.75 -4.70 3.21
N ILE A 57 -14.27 -3.55 3.64
CA ILE A 57 -13.44 -2.40 4.03
C ILE A 57 -12.47 -2.77 5.15
N VAL A 58 -12.92 -3.56 6.14
CA VAL A 58 -12.07 -4.00 7.27
C VAL A 58 -10.90 -4.85 6.79
N ASP A 59 -11.12 -5.72 5.80
CA ASP A 59 -10.06 -6.55 5.21
C ASP A 59 -9.06 -5.71 4.38
N LEU A 60 -9.41 -4.46 4.03
CA LEU A 60 -8.60 -3.52 3.24
C LEU A 60 -7.99 -2.37 4.08
N ILE A 61 -8.24 -2.31 5.40
CA ILE A 61 -7.60 -1.29 6.24
C ILE A 61 -6.10 -1.56 6.27
N PRO A 62 -5.24 -0.59 5.88
CA PRO A 62 -3.80 -0.80 5.80
C PRO A 62 -3.23 -1.33 7.12
N VAL A 63 -2.43 -2.39 7.04
CA VAL A 63 -1.80 -3.14 8.15
C VAL A 63 -2.81 -3.79 9.12
N ALA A 64 -3.80 -3.03 9.61
CA ALA A 64 -4.77 -3.47 10.59
C ALA A 64 -5.65 -4.62 10.07
N GLY A 65 -6.12 -4.58 8.83
CA GLY A 65 -6.93 -5.66 8.25
C GLY A 65 -6.17 -6.99 8.26
N TYR A 66 -4.88 -6.97 7.93
CA TYR A 66 -4.02 -8.15 7.98
C TYR A 66 -3.81 -8.65 9.42
N LEU A 67 -3.54 -7.75 10.36
CA LEU A 67 -3.31 -8.09 11.77
C LEU A 67 -4.56 -8.66 12.44
N ILE A 68 -5.72 -8.03 12.24
CA ILE A 68 -7.02 -8.48 12.76
C ILE A 68 -7.34 -9.89 12.26
N ARG A 69 -7.02 -10.16 10.98
CA ARG A 69 -7.24 -11.47 10.37
C ARG A 69 -6.08 -12.46 10.56
N ARG A 70 -5.03 -12.05 11.28
CA ARG A 70 -3.80 -12.84 11.51
C ARG A 70 -3.21 -13.40 10.20
N GLY A 71 -3.29 -12.61 9.13
CA GLY A 71 -2.84 -13.00 7.80
C GLY A 71 -3.63 -14.13 7.15
N ARG A 72 -4.91 -14.33 7.50
CA ARG A 72 -5.76 -15.40 6.94
C ARG A 72 -7.06 -14.86 6.36
N CYS A 73 -7.59 -15.52 5.32
CA CYS A 73 -8.91 -15.17 4.81
C CYS A 73 -9.98 -15.45 5.87
N ALA A 74 -10.88 -14.50 6.10
CA ALA A 74 -11.97 -14.62 7.07
C ALA A 74 -13.05 -15.65 6.72
N THR A 75 -13.02 -16.24 5.52
CA THR A 75 -13.96 -17.29 5.10
C THR A 75 -13.29 -18.64 4.95
N CYS A 76 -12.21 -18.74 4.16
CA CYS A 76 -11.56 -20.03 3.91
C CYS A 76 -10.28 -20.29 4.71
N GLY A 77 -9.81 -19.32 5.52
CA GLY A 77 -8.62 -19.48 6.35
C GLY A 77 -7.28 -19.53 5.60
N VAL A 78 -7.27 -19.45 4.26
CA VAL A 78 -6.05 -19.44 3.46
C VAL A 78 -5.12 -18.30 3.90
N GLN A 79 -3.83 -18.57 3.97
CA GLN A 79 -2.83 -17.54 4.28
C GLN A 79 -2.78 -16.49 3.17
N ILE A 80 -2.85 -15.23 3.56
CA ILE A 80 -2.70 -14.07 2.71
C ILE A 80 -1.22 -13.66 2.78
N GLY A 81 -0.61 -13.35 1.63
CA GLY A 81 0.78 -12.93 1.59
C GLY A 81 1.01 -11.62 2.37
N ALA A 82 2.16 -11.52 3.05
CA ALA A 82 2.51 -10.37 3.87
C ALA A 82 3.01 -9.16 3.06
N SER A 83 3.08 -9.23 1.73
CA SER A 83 3.63 -8.13 0.92
C SER A 83 2.84 -6.83 1.06
N SER A 84 1.50 -6.90 1.16
CA SER A 84 0.64 -5.73 1.36
C SER A 84 0.93 -5.00 2.67
N PRO A 85 0.79 -5.63 3.86
CA PRO A 85 1.06 -4.95 5.11
C PRO A 85 2.52 -4.51 5.25
N LEU A 86 3.46 -5.19 4.61
CA LEU A 86 4.88 -4.78 4.60
C LEU A 86 5.08 -3.49 3.80
N ILE A 87 4.55 -3.38 2.58
CA ILE A 87 4.70 -2.17 1.76
C ILE A 87 3.91 -1.00 2.33
N GLU A 88 2.71 -1.25 2.87
CA GLU A 88 1.91 -0.26 3.60
C GLU A 88 2.68 0.30 4.80
N GLY A 89 3.24 -0.59 5.63
CA GLY A 89 4.05 -0.21 6.79
C GLY A 89 5.32 0.54 6.40
N LEU A 90 6.00 0.11 5.34
CA LEU A 90 7.22 0.77 4.85
C LEU A 90 6.93 2.20 4.37
N CYS A 91 5.84 2.40 3.62
CA CYS A 91 5.44 3.73 3.16
C CYS A 91 5.04 4.65 4.32
N ALA A 92 4.25 4.14 5.27
CA ALA A 92 3.86 4.86 6.48
C ALA A 92 5.07 5.27 7.31
N LEU A 93 6.02 4.34 7.52
CA LEU A 93 7.24 4.58 8.26
C LEU A 93 8.15 5.59 7.56
N ALA A 94 8.30 5.50 6.24
CA ALA A 94 9.08 6.47 5.46
C ALA A 94 8.53 7.89 5.63
N MET A 95 7.20 8.06 5.57
CA MET A 95 6.54 9.34 5.79
C MET A 95 6.74 9.86 7.23
N LEU A 96 6.53 8.98 8.21
CA LEU A 96 6.70 9.32 9.63
C LEU A 96 8.12 9.78 9.94
N MET A 97 9.13 9.04 9.46
CA MET A 97 10.53 9.38 9.65
C MET A 97 10.90 10.68 8.95
N ALA A 98 10.44 10.89 7.71
CA ALA A 98 10.72 12.13 6.98
C ALA A 98 10.16 13.36 7.70
N ILE A 99 8.90 13.30 8.18
CA ILE A 99 8.28 14.38 8.96
C ILE A 99 9.01 14.61 10.28
N SER A 100 9.38 13.53 10.99
CA SER A 100 10.06 13.62 12.29
C SER A 100 11.47 14.23 12.18
N LEU A 101 12.17 13.99 11.07
CA LEU A 101 13.56 14.44 10.88
C LEU A 101 13.67 15.80 10.18
N LEU A 102 12.77 16.11 9.26
CA LEU A 102 12.87 17.29 8.37
C LEU A 102 11.82 18.38 8.67
N GLY A 103 10.91 18.11 9.61
CA GLY A 103 9.73 18.93 9.89
C GLY A 103 8.61 18.71 8.87
N LEU A 104 7.42 19.23 9.16
CA LEU A 104 6.19 18.86 8.45
C LEU A 104 6.26 19.08 6.93
N ALA A 105 6.62 20.28 6.47
CA ALA A 105 6.59 20.62 5.05
C ALA A 105 7.67 19.88 4.23
N ARG A 106 8.94 19.96 4.66
CA ARG A 106 10.06 19.31 3.97
C ARG A 106 9.98 17.79 4.10
N GLY A 107 9.57 17.32 5.28
CA GLY A 107 9.37 15.91 5.56
C GLY A 107 8.22 15.31 4.76
N ALA A 108 7.11 16.01 4.56
CA ALA A 108 6.05 15.52 3.68
C ALA A 108 6.54 15.41 2.23
N ALA A 109 7.25 16.41 1.71
CA ALA A 109 7.81 16.37 0.36
C ALA A 109 8.81 15.21 0.19
N ALA A 110 9.77 15.07 1.12
CA ALA A 110 10.74 13.98 1.12
C ALA A 110 10.06 12.61 1.31
N GLY A 111 9.04 12.53 2.17
CA GLY A 111 8.26 11.33 2.41
C GLY A 111 7.50 10.87 1.18
N PHE A 112 6.83 11.78 0.46
CA PHE A 112 6.19 11.44 -0.82
C PHE A 112 7.21 11.01 -1.88
N GLY A 113 8.37 11.67 -1.93
CA GLY A 113 9.49 11.24 -2.78
C GLY A 113 9.95 9.81 -2.47
N ALA A 114 10.12 9.50 -1.17
CA ALA A 114 10.50 8.17 -0.72
C ALA A 114 9.44 7.11 -1.06
N VAL A 115 8.15 7.41 -0.82
CA VAL A 115 7.03 6.52 -1.18
C VAL A 115 6.97 6.27 -2.69
N ALA A 116 7.18 7.30 -3.51
CA ALA A 116 7.23 7.17 -4.96
C ALA A 116 8.41 6.29 -5.41
N LEU A 117 9.59 6.45 -4.81
CA LEU A 117 10.76 5.61 -5.10
C LEU A 117 10.53 4.15 -4.69
N ILE A 118 9.98 3.91 -3.49
CA ILE A 118 9.58 2.58 -3.03
C ILE A 118 8.62 1.95 -4.04
N GLY A 119 7.60 2.70 -4.48
CA GLY A 119 6.63 2.23 -5.45
C GLY A 119 7.24 1.89 -6.81
N ALA A 120 8.07 2.78 -7.35
CA ALA A 120 8.76 2.57 -8.63
C ALA A 120 9.64 1.32 -8.60
N ILE A 121 10.41 1.12 -7.52
CA ILE A 121 11.27 -0.06 -7.34
C ILE A 121 10.42 -1.32 -7.17
N TRP A 122 9.38 -1.28 -6.34
CA TRP A 122 8.55 -2.44 -6.07
C TRP A 122 7.80 -2.90 -7.32
N VAL A 123 7.12 -1.99 -8.00
CA VAL A 123 6.41 -2.29 -9.25
C VAL A 123 7.40 -2.68 -10.35
N GLY A 124 8.49 -1.93 -10.52
CA GLY A 124 9.51 -2.20 -11.54
C GLY A 124 10.15 -3.58 -11.39
N THR A 125 10.54 -3.96 -10.17
CA THR A 125 11.09 -5.31 -9.92
C THR A 125 10.05 -6.41 -10.06
N SER A 126 8.76 -6.12 -9.83
CA SER A 126 7.67 -7.08 -10.04
C SER A 126 7.41 -7.31 -11.53
N VAL A 127 7.50 -6.25 -12.34
CA VAL A 127 7.42 -6.32 -13.81
C VAL A 127 8.66 -7.00 -14.39
N ALA A 128 9.86 -6.67 -13.94
CA ALA A 128 11.10 -7.26 -14.44
C ALA A 128 11.21 -8.76 -14.15
N ARG A 129 10.63 -9.22 -13.03
CA ARG A 129 10.57 -10.64 -12.65
C ARG A 129 9.39 -11.37 -13.29
N ALA A 130 8.47 -10.66 -13.94
CA ALA A 130 7.35 -11.28 -14.61
C ALA A 130 7.88 -12.11 -15.79
N PRO A 131 7.48 -13.38 -15.93
CA PRO A 131 7.80 -14.12 -17.15
C PRO A 131 7.24 -13.35 -18.33
N ILE A 132 8.09 -13.00 -19.30
CA ILE A 132 7.69 -12.33 -20.54
C ILE A 132 6.62 -13.21 -21.19
N ARG A 133 5.35 -12.83 -21.08
CA ARG A 133 4.28 -13.42 -21.88
C ARG A 133 4.53 -12.99 -23.33
N ARG A 134 5.35 -13.76 -24.06
CA ARG A 134 5.31 -13.75 -25.52
C ARG A 134 3.86 -14.02 -25.91
N GLY A 135 3.33 -13.16 -26.77
CA GLY A 135 1.89 -12.92 -26.92
C GLY A 135 1.01 -14.15 -27.11
N GLY A 136 -0.27 -13.95 -26.80
CA GLY A 136 -1.31 -14.91 -27.14
C GLY A 136 -2.51 -14.81 -26.23
N SER A 137 -3.39 -13.85 -26.48
CA SER A 137 -4.80 -14.06 -26.21
C SER A 137 -5.63 -13.48 -27.35
N ARG A 138 -5.85 -14.33 -28.37
CA ARG A 138 -7.19 -14.43 -28.93
C ARG A 138 -8.12 -14.75 -27.76
N LEU A 139 -9.08 -13.88 -27.52
CA LEU A 139 -10.31 -14.15 -26.79
C LEU A 139 -11.38 -13.52 -27.70
N GLY A 140 -12.21 -14.24 -28.45
CA GLY A 140 -12.79 -15.55 -28.14
C GLY A 140 -14.04 -15.31 -27.31
#